data_AF-A0ABD2KDH2-F1
#
_entry.id   AF-A0ABD2KDH2-F1
#
_cell.length_a   1.000
_cell.length_b   1.000
_cell.length_c   1.000
_cell.angle_alpha   90.00
_cell.angle_beta   90.00
_cell.angle_gamma   90.00
#
_symmetry.space_group_name_H-M   'P 1'
#
loop_
_entity.id
_entity.type
_entity.pdbx_description
1 polymer ?
#
loop_
_entity_poly.entity_id
_entity_poly.type
_entity_poly.pdbx_seq_one_letter_code
_entity_poly.pdbx_strand_id
1 'polypeptide(L)'
;MTPLYSAVLHANLELCIVLIERGANVDLGSDFGITPLMLACDRSQTEIVTFLVENGANLDLGSDSAITPLMIACDRSQTEIVAFAIGQRTYSSSSAAASSPVPFHHRKQAKDTHQQPAQPLTDHGTGNFFLSAYATSEQRIASDSEWKKTPIGQTGLYNMGNTCFMNSALQPLFHTPGFSQLFQEKSAQRFVNGNNSFGTNGVISGSFSALIDLIWSGKFNALRPGIFLEFFARRVNTEMADRQQHDAQEFQLYLLDALHEDTNRVNKRQSFEQNYDDTDLGASASDFNERSKLFSSSPVNDLFNLTNISVVQCSTCNTKSVRFEVVNQLSLELPTNTDCLTLKDCLEAHFSSAVSSTTA
;
A
#
# COMPACT_ATOMS: atom_id res chain seq x y z
N MET A 1 -5.70 10.12 30.14
CA MET A 1 -6.65 9.03 30.51
C MET A 1 -7.92 9.09 29.65
N THR A 2 -8.28 8.01 28.94
CA THR A 2 -9.39 7.99 27.95
C THR A 2 -10.67 7.32 28.47
N PRO A 3 -11.84 7.53 27.82
CA PRO A 3 -13.07 6.82 28.17
C PRO A 3 -12.93 5.29 28.06
N LEU A 4 -12.24 4.80 27.02
CA LEU A 4 -11.99 3.36 26.84
C LEU A 4 -11.06 2.83 27.94
N TYR A 5 -10.00 3.57 28.29
CA TYR A 5 -9.13 3.22 29.41
C TYR A 5 -9.92 3.09 30.73
N SER A 6 -10.88 3.99 30.98
CA SER A 6 -11.76 3.91 32.16
C SER A 6 -12.71 2.71 32.10
N ALA A 7 -13.26 2.37 30.93
CA ALA A 7 -14.11 1.20 30.76
C ALA A 7 -13.36 -0.11 31.07
N VAL A 8 -12.13 -0.25 30.58
CA VAL A 8 -11.23 -1.36 30.92
C VAL A 8 -10.85 -1.34 32.41
N LEU A 9 -10.60 -0.16 32.98
CA LEU A 9 -10.33 0.00 34.41
C LEU A 9 -11.49 -0.54 35.28
N HIS A 10 -12.72 -0.51 34.80
CA HIS A 10 -13.88 -1.03 35.51
C HIS A 10 -14.34 -2.41 35.03
N ALA A 11 -13.55 -3.08 34.19
CA ALA A 11 -13.88 -4.39 33.60
C ALA A 11 -15.25 -4.41 32.89
N ASN A 12 -15.66 -3.28 32.30
CA ASN A 12 -16.96 -3.13 31.67
C ASN A 12 -16.86 -3.37 30.16
N LEU A 13 -16.97 -4.65 29.74
CA LEU A 13 -16.91 -5.07 28.35
C LEU A 13 -17.97 -4.38 27.49
N GLU A 14 -19.21 -4.29 27.96
CA GLU A 14 -20.31 -3.64 27.22
C GLU A 14 -20.00 -2.19 26.88
N LEU A 15 -19.39 -1.46 27.83
CA LEU A 15 -18.96 -0.10 27.60
C LEU A 15 -17.75 -0.04 26.66
N CYS A 16 -16.84 -1.01 26.71
CA CYS A 16 -15.74 -1.12 25.74
C CYS A 16 -16.28 -1.31 24.31
N ILE A 17 -17.29 -2.19 24.13
CA ILE A 17 -17.96 -2.43 22.85
C ILE A 17 -18.54 -1.14 22.30
N VAL A 18 -19.40 -0.46 23.08
CA VAL A 18 -20.04 0.79 22.66
C VAL A 18 -19.01 1.86 22.32
N LEU A 19 -17.91 1.97 23.08
CA LEU A 19 -16.89 2.98 22.83
C LEU A 19 -16.11 2.71 21.53
N ILE A 20 -15.72 1.46 21.29
CA ILE A 20 -15.00 1.09 20.06
C ILE A 20 -15.90 1.23 18.83
N GLU A 21 -17.16 0.80 18.89
CA GLU A 21 -18.16 0.99 17.82
C GLU A 21 -18.38 2.48 17.48
N ARG A 22 -18.19 3.37 18.45
CA ARG A 22 -18.27 4.84 18.28
C ARG A 22 -16.93 5.48 17.88
N GLY A 23 -15.92 4.68 17.55
CA GLY A 23 -14.63 5.15 17.03
C GLY A 23 -13.60 5.52 18.11
N ALA A 24 -13.72 4.99 19.34
CA ALA A 24 -12.68 5.16 20.35
C ALA A 24 -11.35 4.52 19.89
N ASN A 25 -10.24 5.23 20.09
CA ASN A 25 -8.92 4.69 19.77
C ASN A 25 -8.54 3.61 20.79
N VAL A 26 -8.43 2.36 20.31
CA VAL A 26 -8.12 1.16 21.11
C VAL A 26 -6.75 1.20 21.80
N ASP A 27 -5.79 1.94 21.23
CA ASP A 27 -4.42 2.04 21.71
C ASP A 27 -4.16 3.29 22.54
N LEU A 28 -5.11 4.23 22.61
CA LEU A 28 -4.88 5.50 23.29
C LEU A 28 -4.84 5.30 24.82
N GLY A 29 -3.63 5.36 25.34
CA GLY A 29 -3.30 5.05 26.72
C GLY A 29 -3.44 6.19 27.72
N SER A 30 -2.95 5.91 28.93
CA SER A 30 -2.70 6.93 29.96
C SER A 30 -1.48 7.80 29.61
N ASP A 31 -1.23 8.79 30.45
CA ASP A 31 -0.15 9.77 30.27
C ASP A 31 1.25 9.15 30.41
N PHE A 32 1.34 7.87 30.82
CA PHE A 32 2.57 7.06 30.90
C PHE A 32 2.71 6.05 29.74
N GLY A 33 1.92 6.22 28.68
CA GLY A 33 1.88 5.30 27.53
C GLY A 33 1.23 3.94 27.83
N ILE A 34 0.61 3.75 29.01
CA ILE A 34 -0.08 2.49 29.34
C ILE A 34 -1.37 2.39 28.53
N THR A 35 -1.45 1.44 27.61
CA THR A 35 -2.61 1.25 26.72
C THR A 35 -3.77 0.55 27.44
N PRO A 36 -5.01 0.64 26.93
CA PRO A 36 -6.13 -0.17 27.42
C PRO A 36 -5.81 -1.67 27.40
N LEU A 37 -5.12 -2.16 26.37
CA LEU A 37 -4.70 -3.56 26.27
C LEU A 37 -3.67 -3.94 27.36
N MET A 38 -2.68 -3.09 27.65
CA MET A 38 -1.74 -3.33 28.76
C MET A 38 -2.46 -3.42 30.11
N LEU A 39 -3.44 -2.55 30.33
CA LEU A 39 -4.25 -2.55 31.55
C LEU A 39 -5.11 -3.81 31.66
N ALA A 40 -5.70 -4.27 30.55
CA ALA A 40 -6.49 -5.49 30.49
C ALA A 40 -5.61 -6.74 30.76
N CYS A 41 -4.41 -6.79 30.17
CA CYS A 41 -3.40 -7.81 30.47
C CYS A 41 -2.97 -7.74 31.94
N ASP A 42 -2.67 -6.57 32.49
CA ASP A 42 -2.23 -6.45 33.90
C ASP A 42 -3.28 -6.97 34.88
N ARG A 43 -4.57 -6.83 34.53
CA ARG A 43 -5.72 -7.22 35.35
C ARG A 43 -6.32 -8.59 35.01
N SER A 44 -5.70 -9.34 34.10
CA SER A 44 -6.17 -10.67 33.67
C SER A 44 -7.62 -10.67 33.16
N GLN A 45 -8.04 -9.61 32.46
CA GLN A 45 -9.39 -9.48 31.92
C GLN A 45 -9.49 -10.15 30.54
N THR A 46 -9.46 -11.49 30.49
CA THR A 46 -9.33 -12.26 29.24
C THR A 46 -10.33 -11.87 28.16
N GLU A 47 -11.62 -11.70 28.50
CA GLU A 47 -12.66 -11.30 27.53
C GLU A 47 -12.40 -9.93 26.91
N ILE A 48 -11.96 -8.96 27.72
CA ILE A 48 -11.61 -7.62 27.24
C ILE A 48 -10.32 -7.67 26.43
N VAL A 49 -9.34 -8.50 26.82
CA VAL A 49 -8.10 -8.68 26.04
C VAL A 49 -8.41 -9.25 24.66
N THR A 50 -9.19 -10.32 24.58
CA THR A 50 -9.62 -10.90 23.30
C THR A 50 -10.38 -9.87 22.47
N PHE A 51 -11.35 -9.18 23.06
CA PHE A 51 -12.13 -8.14 22.38
C PHE A 51 -11.25 -7.00 21.85
N LEU A 52 -10.32 -6.48 22.67
CA LEU A 52 -9.43 -5.40 22.26
C LEU A 52 -8.51 -5.84 21.12
N VAL A 53 -7.94 -7.05 21.18
CA VAL A 53 -7.07 -7.59 20.12
C VAL A 53 -7.84 -7.84 18.82
N GLU A 54 -9.06 -8.40 18.90
CA GLU A 54 -9.94 -8.56 17.73
C GLU A 54 -10.33 -7.21 17.10
N ASN A 55 -10.35 -6.14 17.90
CA ASN A 55 -10.60 -4.78 17.45
C ASN A 55 -9.32 -3.97 17.19
N GLY A 56 -8.19 -4.65 16.94
CA GLY A 56 -6.98 -4.03 16.42
C GLY A 56 -6.06 -3.39 17.46
N ALA A 57 -6.18 -3.77 18.75
CA ALA A 57 -5.22 -3.34 19.77
C ALA A 57 -3.79 -3.83 19.44
N ASN A 58 -2.83 -2.93 19.49
CA ASN A 58 -1.45 -3.22 19.14
C ASN A 58 -0.74 -3.97 20.28
N LEU A 59 -0.45 -5.26 20.05
CA LEU A 59 0.27 -6.16 20.95
C LEU A 59 1.75 -5.77 21.17
N ASP A 60 2.31 -4.96 20.27
CA ASP A 60 3.72 -4.51 20.27
C ASP A 60 3.89 -3.05 20.71
N LEU A 61 2.80 -2.33 20.97
CA LEU A 61 2.89 -0.97 21.47
C LEU A 61 3.49 -1.00 22.87
N GLY A 62 4.60 -0.29 23.06
CA GLY A 62 5.28 -0.17 24.35
C GLY A 62 4.82 1.05 25.15
N SER A 63 4.84 0.95 26.48
CA SER A 63 4.71 2.09 27.37
C SER A 63 5.92 3.02 27.27
N ASP A 64 5.92 4.14 28.00
CA ASP A 64 7.09 5.03 28.07
C ASP A 64 8.34 4.33 28.66
N SER A 65 8.14 3.22 29.37
CA SER A 65 9.18 2.31 29.89
C SER A 65 9.47 1.11 28.98
N ALA A 66 9.00 1.15 27.73
CA ALA A 66 9.12 0.09 26.72
C ALA A 66 8.50 -1.27 27.14
N ILE A 67 7.54 -1.27 28.05
CA ILE A 67 6.81 -2.48 28.46
C ILE A 67 5.68 -2.73 27.47
N THR A 68 5.61 -3.91 26.85
CA THR A 68 4.54 -4.29 25.91
C THR A 68 3.43 -5.11 26.59
N PRO A 69 2.22 -5.15 26.01
CA PRO A 69 1.14 -6.03 26.47
C PRO A 69 1.58 -7.50 26.61
N LEU A 70 2.41 -7.99 25.69
CA LEU A 70 2.90 -9.37 25.71
C LEU A 70 3.87 -9.61 26.88
N MET A 71 4.73 -8.64 27.20
CA MET A 71 5.60 -8.73 28.38
C MET A 71 4.78 -8.82 29.67
N ILE A 72 3.69 -8.04 29.77
CA ILE A 72 2.77 -8.08 30.92
C ILE A 72 2.04 -9.43 30.98
N ALA A 73 1.53 -9.94 29.86
CA ALA A 73 0.85 -11.23 29.81
C ALA A 73 1.78 -12.40 30.22
N CYS A 74 3.05 -12.35 29.81
CA CYS A 74 4.08 -13.30 30.24
C CYS A 74 4.36 -13.20 31.75
N ASP A 75 4.54 -11.99 32.30
CA ASP A 75 4.78 -11.76 33.73
C ASP A 75 3.59 -12.25 34.60
N ARG A 76 2.37 -12.04 34.10
CA ARG A 76 1.13 -12.48 34.75
C ARG A 76 0.79 -13.96 34.52
N SER A 77 1.65 -14.72 33.82
CA SER A 77 1.45 -16.15 33.50
C SER A 77 0.14 -16.45 32.75
N GLN A 78 -0.29 -15.54 31.87
CA GLN A 78 -1.54 -15.66 31.10
C GLN A 78 -1.32 -16.45 29.81
N THR A 79 -1.20 -17.77 29.93
CA THR A 79 -0.88 -18.68 28.82
C THR A 79 -1.89 -18.60 27.67
N GLU A 80 -3.17 -18.38 27.94
CA GLU A 80 -4.22 -18.25 26.91
C GLU A 80 -4.03 -16.98 26.06
N ILE A 81 -3.73 -15.84 26.69
CA ILE A 81 -3.49 -14.56 26.02
C ILE A 81 -2.20 -14.63 25.20
N VAL A 82 -1.15 -15.26 25.74
CA VAL A 82 0.12 -15.47 25.04
C VAL A 82 -0.06 -16.39 23.83
N ALA A 83 -0.79 -17.49 23.98
CA ALA A 83 -1.08 -18.42 22.88
C ALA A 83 -1.92 -17.74 21.79
N PHE A 84 -2.94 -16.98 22.18
CA PHE A 84 -3.76 -16.20 21.25
C PHE A 84 -2.93 -15.15 20.49
N ALA A 85 -2.12 -14.37 21.19
CA ALA A 85 -1.24 -13.36 20.60
C ALA A 85 -0.19 -13.96 19.63
N ILE A 86 0.39 -15.13 19.95
CA ILE A 86 1.29 -15.85 19.06
C ILE A 86 0.55 -16.45 17.86
N GLY A 87 -0.66 -16.98 18.08
CA GLY A 87 -1.54 -17.48 17.02
C GLY A 87 -1.81 -16.44 15.95
N GLN A 88 -2.19 -15.22 16.37
CA GLN A 88 -2.40 -14.08 15.47
C GLN A 88 -1.15 -13.74 14.64
N ARG A 89 0.06 -13.96 15.17
CA ARG A 89 1.33 -13.76 14.43
C ARG A 89 1.66 -14.88 13.43
N THR A 90 1.25 -16.12 13.71
CA THR A 90 1.53 -17.28 12.84
C THR A 90 0.62 -17.36 11.62
N TYR A 91 -0.59 -16.78 11.67
CA TYR A 91 -1.44 -16.66 10.49
C TYR A 91 -0.88 -15.64 9.47
N SER A 92 -0.11 -14.64 9.91
CA SER A 92 0.51 -13.63 9.05
C SER A 92 1.81 -14.05 8.35
N SER A 93 2.39 -15.21 8.68
CA SER A 93 3.73 -15.63 8.19
C SER A 93 3.75 -16.85 7.25
N SER A 94 2.59 -17.38 6.84
CA SER A 94 2.51 -18.61 6.02
C SER A 94 2.33 -18.41 4.50
N SER A 95 2.67 -17.24 3.93
CA SER A 95 2.60 -17.02 2.46
C SER A 95 3.89 -17.37 1.69
N ALA A 96 4.75 -18.23 2.24
CA ALA A 96 5.92 -18.74 1.51
C ALA A 96 5.59 -20.05 0.77
N ALA A 97 5.14 -19.96 -0.48
CA ALA A 97 5.47 -20.87 -1.59
C ALA A 97 4.62 -20.60 -2.84
N ALA A 98 5.32 -20.32 -3.95
CA ALA A 98 4.93 -20.33 -5.37
C ALA A 98 5.00 -18.97 -6.06
N SER A 99 6.24 -18.56 -6.38
CA SER A 99 6.54 -17.52 -7.37
C SER A 99 6.07 -17.98 -8.74
N SER A 100 5.01 -17.34 -9.24
CA SER A 100 4.64 -17.30 -10.65
C SER A 100 4.38 -15.82 -10.95
N PRO A 101 4.83 -15.26 -12.08
CA PRO A 101 4.57 -13.86 -12.40
C PRO A 101 3.06 -13.70 -12.56
N VAL A 102 2.43 -12.99 -11.61
CA VAL A 102 0.97 -12.81 -11.62
C VAL A 102 0.65 -11.62 -12.53
N PRO A 103 -0.09 -11.83 -13.64
CA PRO A 103 -0.53 -10.74 -14.50
C PRO A 103 -1.69 -9.98 -13.83
N PHE A 104 -1.69 -8.65 -14.02
CA PHE A 104 -2.77 -7.69 -13.75
C PHE A 104 -3.85 -8.20 -12.77
N HIS A 105 -3.64 -7.98 -11.48
CA HIS A 105 -4.65 -8.25 -10.48
C HIS A 105 -5.93 -7.49 -10.79
N HIS A 106 -7.06 -8.21 -10.83
CA HIS A 106 -8.37 -7.59 -10.76
C HIS A 106 -8.48 -6.83 -9.44
N ARG A 107 -8.53 -5.50 -9.51
CA ARG A 107 -9.01 -4.66 -8.42
C ARG A 107 -10.33 -5.25 -7.91
N LYS A 108 -10.39 -5.71 -6.67
CA LYS A 108 -11.67 -6.00 -6.01
C LYS A 108 -12.45 -4.69 -6.01
N GLN A 109 -13.46 -4.58 -6.87
CA GLN A 109 -14.45 -3.52 -6.71
C GLN A 109 -15.06 -3.71 -5.32
N ALA A 110 -14.98 -2.66 -4.51
CA ALA A 110 -15.74 -2.60 -3.28
C ALA A 110 -17.21 -2.83 -3.64
N LYS A 111 -17.78 -3.96 -3.20
CA LYS A 111 -19.23 -4.09 -3.17
C LYS A 111 -19.73 -3.01 -2.23
N ASP A 112 -20.70 -2.23 -2.69
CA ASP A 112 -21.49 -1.33 -1.86
C ASP A 112 -22.20 -2.14 -0.77
N THR A 113 -21.49 -2.45 0.31
CA THR A 113 -22.08 -2.95 1.54
C THR A 113 -22.27 -1.74 2.43
N HIS A 114 -23.55 -1.39 2.62
CA HIS A 114 -24.00 -0.33 3.51
C HIS A 114 -23.37 -0.47 4.91
N GLN A 115 -22.33 0.32 5.17
CA GLN A 115 -21.95 0.77 6.50
C GLN A 115 -21.89 2.29 6.46
N GLN A 116 -22.53 2.93 7.44
CA GLN A 116 -22.84 4.35 7.43
C GLN A 116 -21.57 5.23 7.38
N PRO A 117 -21.67 6.42 6.76
CA PRO A 117 -20.51 7.14 6.24
C PRO A 117 -19.89 8.06 7.29
N ALA A 118 -18.55 8.13 7.31
CA ALA A 118 -17.89 9.40 7.59
C ALA A 118 -18.42 10.46 6.61
N GLN A 119 -18.68 11.66 7.12
CA GLN A 119 -19.46 12.74 6.49
C GLN A 119 -19.51 12.72 4.95
N PRO A 120 -20.72 12.78 4.35
CA PRO A 120 -20.83 12.83 2.91
C PRO A 120 -20.13 14.09 2.38
N LEU A 121 -19.19 13.88 1.45
CA LEU A 121 -18.80 14.91 0.49
C LEU A 121 -20.09 15.34 -0.22
N THR A 122 -20.68 16.44 0.22
CA THR A 122 -21.78 17.08 -0.49
C THR A 122 -21.22 17.65 -1.78
N ASP A 123 -21.40 16.94 -2.90
CA ASP A 123 -21.21 17.54 -4.21
C ASP A 123 -22.49 17.39 -5.03
N HIS A 124 -23.29 18.46 -5.01
CA HIS A 124 -24.24 18.76 -6.07
C HIS A 124 -23.44 19.35 -7.23
N GLY A 125 -22.93 18.50 -8.10
CA GLY A 125 -22.26 18.94 -9.31
C GLY A 125 -21.60 17.77 -10.02
N THR A 126 -21.64 17.77 -11.34
CA THR A 126 -20.77 16.97 -12.21
C THR A 126 -19.30 17.45 -12.05
N GLY A 127 -18.76 17.28 -10.83
CA GLY A 127 -17.53 17.90 -10.34
C GLY A 127 -16.29 17.07 -10.69
N ASN A 128 -15.21 17.77 -11.00
CA ASN A 128 -13.90 17.18 -11.24
C ASN A 128 -13.36 16.55 -9.94
N PHE A 129 -13.56 15.24 -9.76
CA PHE A 129 -13.13 14.48 -8.57
C PHE A 129 -11.64 14.67 -8.23
N PHE A 130 -10.77 14.89 -9.23
CA PHE A 130 -9.36 15.19 -9.01
C PHE A 130 -9.18 16.48 -8.20
N LEU A 131 -9.81 17.58 -8.61
CA LEU A 131 -9.67 18.88 -7.92
C LEU A 131 -10.27 18.83 -6.52
N SER A 132 -11.39 18.13 -6.34
CA SER A 132 -12.01 17.92 -5.04
C SER A 132 -11.09 17.13 -4.10
N ALA A 133 -10.50 16.03 -4.58
CA ALA A 133 -9.56 15.23 -3.82
C ALA A 133 -8.26 15.98 -3.51
N TYR A 134 -7.73 16.75 -4.46
CA TYR A 134 -6.57 17.63 -4.27
C TYR A 134 -6.84 18.64 -3.15
N ALA A 135 -7.90 19.45 -3.28
CA ALA A 135 -8.21 20.51 -2.32
C ALA A 135 -8.46 19.95 -0.92
N THR A 136 -9.19 18.84 -0.82
CA THR A 136 -9.43 18.16 0.46
C THR A 136 -8.14 17.65 1.08
N SER A 137 -7.25 17.06 0.26
CA SER A 137 -5.98 16.51 0.74
C SER A 137 -5.04 17.62 1.18
N GLU A 138 -4.87 18.66 0.36
CA GLU A 138 -4.04 19.82 0.67
C GLU A 138 -4.48 20.44 2.01
N GLN A 139 -5.78 20.68 2.17
CA GLN A 139 -6.34 21.27 3.38
C GLN A 139 -6.11 20.40 4.62
N ARG A 140 -6.49 19.11 4.57
CA ARG A 140 -6.39 18.20 5.73
C ARG A 140 -4.95 17.91 6.11
N ILE A 141 -4.09 17.67 5.13
CA ILE A 141 -2.68 17.39 5.42
C ILE A 141 -2.03 18.65 6.01
N ALA A 142 -2.31 19.83 5.46
CA ALA A 142 -1.78 21.08 6.00
C ALA A 142 -2.31 21.40 7.42
N SER A 143 -3.58 21.09 7.73
CA SER A 143 -4.13 21.31 9.08
C SER A 143 -3.56 20.36 10.12
N ASP A 144 -3.27 19.13 9.71
CA ASP A 144 -2.80 18.08 10.62
C ASP A 144 -1.27 18.09 10.81
N SER A 145 -0.57 18.91 10.02
CA SER A 145 0.90 18.99 9.99
C SER A 145 1.42 20.29 10.59
N GLU A 146 2.54 20.22 11.30
CA GLU A 146 3.15 21.40 11.91
C GLU A 146 3.88 22.26 10.88
N TRP A 147 3.54 23.55 10.83
CA TRP A 147 4.27 24.50 10.02
C TRP A 147 5.68 24.69 10.58
N LYS A 148 6.69 24.42 9.75
CA LYS A 148 8.09 24.67 10.07
C LYS A 148 8.85 24.83 8.76
N LYS A 149 9.47 25.99 8.59
CA LYS A 149 10.25 26.30 7.39
C LYS A 149 11.42 25.33 7.24
N THR A 150 11.48 24.69 6.09
CA THR A 150 12.44 23.61 5.77
C THR A 150 12.91 23.81 4.32
N PRO A 151 14.14 23.40 3.95
CA PRO A 151 14.56 23.42 2.56
C PRO A 151 13.56 22.63 1.67
N ILE A 152 13.33 23.14 0.47
CA ILE A 152 12.39 22.56 -0.49
C ILE A 152 12.75 21.08 -0.76
N GLY A 153 11.75 20.20 -0.71
CA GLY A 153 11.92 18.76 -0.89
C GLY A 153 12.38 18.00 0.37
N GLN A 154 12.90 18.69 1.40
CA GLN A 154 13.36 18.05 2.64
C GLN A 154 12.25 17.87 3.68
N THR A 155 11.06 17.45 3.23
CA THR A 155 9.89 17.28 4.09
C THR A 155 9.70 15.80 4.42
N GLY A 156 9.66 15.46 5.71
CA GLY A 156 9.41 14.10 6.20
C GLY A 156 7.94 13.68 6.11
N LEU A 157 7.66 12.41 6.42
CA LEU A 157 6.31 11.89 6.60
C LEU A 157 6.22 11.25 7.99
N TYR A 158 5.22 11.62 8.78
CA TYR A 158 4.97 10.98 10.07
C TYR A 158 4.53 9.52 9.87
N ASN A 159 4.98 8.64 10.75
CA ASN A 159 4.38 7.31 10.90
C ASN A 159 3.05 7.47 11.66
N MET A 160 1.96 6.96 11.08
CA MET A 160 0.60 7.10 11.61
C MET A 160 0.04 5.75 12.11
N GLY A 161 0.93 4.85 12.54
CA GLY A 161 0.59 3.49 12.98
C GLY A 161 0.92 2.48 11.89
N ASN A 162 2.13 1.90 11.97
CA ASN A 162 2.69 0.95 11.00
C ASN A 162 2.72 1.44 9.54
N THR A 163 2.63 2.74 9.27
CA THR A 163 2.60 3.29 7.91
C THR A 163 3.99 3.56 7.33
N CYS A 164 5.05 2.96 7.89
CA CYS A 164 6.41 3.20 7.41
C CYS A 164 6.63 2.66 5.99
N PHE A 165 5.95 1.57 5.61
CA PHE A 165 5.98 1.00 4.26
C PHE A 165 5.54 2.02 3.20
N MET A 166 4.45 2.76 3.48
CA MET A 166 3.93 3.81 2.62
C MET A 166 4.93 4.97 2.53
N ASN A 167 5.46 5.41 3.68
CA ASN A 167 6.41 6.51 3.70
C ASN A 167 7.69 6.18 2.91
N SER A 168 8.20 4.95 3.02
CA SER A 168 9.37 4.48 2.27
C SER A 168 9.13 4.33 0.78
N ALA A 169 7.89 4.07 0.34
CA ALA A 169 7.53 4.01 -1.08
C ALA A 169 7.27 5.41 -1.68
N LEU A 170 6.62 6.31 -0.92
CA LEU A 170 6.28 7.65 -1.38
C LEU A 170 7.51 8.55 -1.56
N GLN A 171 8.46 8.52 -0.60
CA GLN A 171 9.60 9.43 -0.63
C GLN A 171 10.47 9.30 -1.89
N PRO A 172 10.86 8.10 -2.35
CA PRO A 172 11.55 7.93 -3.63
C PRO A 172 10.76 8.45 -4.83
N LEU A 173 9.44 8.21 -4.87
CA LEU A 173 8.58 8.69 -5.95
C LEU A 173 8.52 10.23 -6.01
N PHE A 174 8.41 10.89 -4.85
CA PHE A 174 8.44 12.36 -4.77
C PHE A 174 9.75 12.98 -5.24
N HIS A 175 10.85 12.21 -5.19
CA HIS A 175 12.18 12.63 -5.58
C HIS A 175 12.62 12.07 -6.94
N THR A 176 11.77 11.33 -7.64
CA THR A 176 12.04 10.85 -8.99
C THR A 176 11.84 12.00 -9.98
N PRO A 177 12.90 12.51 -10.64
CA PRO A 177 12.77 13.61 -11.58
C PRO A 177 11.84 13.24 -12.75
N GLY A 178 11.09 14.20 -13.27
CA GLY A 178 10.07 13.95 -14.29
C GLY A 178 8.76 13.44 -13.68
N PHE A 179 8.80 12.41 -12.82
CA PHE A 179 7.59 11.89 -12.17
C PHE A 179 6.98 12.90 -11.19
N SER A 180 7.80 13.53 -10.35
CA SER A 180 7.34 14.54 -9.41
C SER A 180 6.74 15.78 -10.11
N GLN A 181 7.35 16.21 -11.22
CA GLN A 181 6.85 17.32 -12.04
C GLN A 181 5.55 16.97 -12.75
N LEU A 182 5.39 15.70 -13.14
CA LEU A 182 4.17 15.21 -13.75
C LEU A 182 2.96 15.43 -12.83
N PHE A 183 3.12 15.08 -11.55
CA PHE A 183 2.05 15.11 -10.58
C PHE A 183 1.97 16.41 -9.77
N GLN A 184 2.62 17.50 -10.16
CA GLN A 184 2.25 18.83 -9.66
C GLN A 184 0.84 19.20 -10.17
N GLU A 185 0.01 19.84 -9.34
CA GLU A 185 -1.42 20.05 -9.62
C GLU A 185 -1.71 20.55 -11.05
N LYS A 186 -1.07 21.67 -11.45
CA LYS A 186 -1.25 22.30 -12.77
C LYS A 186 -0.84 21.42 -13.95
N SER A 187 0.07 20.49 -13.71
CA SER A 187 0.54 19.52 -14.71
C SER A 187 -0.45 18.36 -14.78
N ALA A 188 -0.76 17.76 -13.64
CA ALA A 188 -1.66 16.62 -13.49
C ALA A 188 -3.05 16.87 -14.09
N GLN A 189 -3.62 18.05 -13.85
CA GLN A 189 -4.94 18.42 -14.35
C GLN A 189 -5.09 18.26 -15.88
N ARG A 190 -3.99 18.33 -16.64
CA ARG A 190 -4.02 18.27 -18.11
C ARG A 190 -4.26 16.88 -18.68
N PHE A 191 -3.95 15.83 -17.93
CA PHE A 191 -3.94 14.46 -18.44
C PHE A 191 -4.70 13.46 -17.55
N VAL A 192 -5.14 13.85 -16.35
CA VAL A 192 -5.96 12.97 -15.51
C VAL A 192 -7.29 12.66 -16.20
N ASN A 193 -7.54 11.36 -16.35
CA ASN A 193 -8.72 10.77 -16.93
C ASN A 193 -9.66 10.28 -15.82
N GLY A 194 -10.56 11.16 -15.37
CA GLY A 194 -11.55 10.83 -14.34
C GLY A 194 -12.65 9.84 -14.76
N ASN A 195 -12.69 9.42 -16.02
CA ASN A 195 -13.75 8.58 -16.58
C ASN A 195 -13.29 7.15 -16.90
N ASN A 196 -12.03 6.81 -16.63
CA ASN A 196 -11.53 5.45 -16.84
C ASN A 196 -12.12 4.52 -15.78
N SER A 197 -12.86 3.49 -16.23
CA SER A 197 -13.52 2.51 -15.36
C SER A 197 -12.55 1.68 -14.50
N PHE A 198 -11.28 1.62 -14.90
CA PHE A 198 -10.21 0.96 -14.13
C PHE A 198 -9.48 1.91 -13.18
N GLY A 199 -9.67 3.22 -13.35
CA GLY A 199 -9.07 4.27 -12.51
C GLY A 199 -9.81 4.51 -11.21
N THR A 200 -9.41 5.54 -10.49
CA THR A 200 -10.00 6.01 -9.23
C THR A 200 -10.82 7.28 -9.40
N ASN A 201 -11.21 7.57 -10.64
CA ASN A 201 -11.79 8.85 -11.05
C ASN A 201 -10.86 10.04 -10.76
N GLY A 202 -9.53 9.83 -10.75
CA GLY A 202 -8.56 10.89 -10.46
C GLY A 202 -8.38 11.22 -8.97
N VAL A 203 -9.03 10.50 -8.06
CA VAL A 203 -8.95 10.79 -6.61
C VAL A 203 -7.56 10.51 -6.05
N ILE A 204 -6.95 9.39 -6.44
CA ILE A 204 -5.57 9.07 -6.01
C ILE A 204 -4.59 10.05 -6.62
N SER A 205 -4.72 10.35 -7.92
CA SER A 205 -3.90 11.38 -8.56
C SER A 205 -4.01 12.74 -7.88
N GLY A 206 -5.23 13.19 -7.54
CA GLY A 206 -5.43 14.48 -6.85
C GLY A 206 -4.81 14.53 -5.46
N SER A 207 -5.00 13.46 -4.67
CA SER A 207 -4.42 13.37 -3.33
C SER A 207 -2.89 13.25 -3.36
N PHE A 208 -2.36 12.49 -4.30
CA PHE A 208 -0.92 12.35 -4.54
C PHE A 208 -0.29 13.67 -4.99
N SER A 209 -0.96 14.43 -5.87
CA SER A 209 -0.54 15.77 -6.28
C SER A 209 -0.44 16.74 -5.11
N ALA A 210 -1.42 16.72 -4.20
CA ALA A 210 -1.39 17.55 -3.00
C ALA A 210 -0.18 17.21 -2.11
N LEU A 211 0.16 15.93 -1.97
CA LEU A 211 1.36 15.52 -1.23
C LEU A 211 2.65 16.05 -1.88
N ILE A 212 2.79 15.92 -3.20
CA ILE A 212 3.96 16.46 -3.92
C ILE A 212 4.08 17.96 -3.68
N ASP A 213 3.00 18.72 -3.90
CA ASP A 213 3.05 20.17 -3.79
C ASP A 213 3.36 20.62 -2.34
N LEU A 214 2.87 19.90 -1.33
CA LEU A 214 3.19 20.14 0.08
C LEU A 214 4.65 19.78 0.42
N ILE A 215 5.16 18.64 -0.04
CA ILE A 215 6.55 18.20 0.16
C ILE A 215 7.54 19.22 -0.41
N TRP A 216 7.23 19.75 -1.60
CA TRP A 216 8.05 20.72 -2.32
C TRP A 216 7.73 22.19 -1.97
N SER A 217 6.81 22.45 -1.02
CA SER A 217 6.43 23.82 -0.63
C SER A 217 7.46 24.54 0.24
N GLY A 218 8.31 23.80 0.97
CA GLY A 218 9.23 24.35 1.98
C GLY A 218 8.56 24.88 3.25
N LYS A 219 7.26 24.62 3.44
CA LYS A 219 6.45 25.12 4.57
C LYS A 219 6.40 24.16 5.77
N PHE A 220 6.72 22.89 5.57
CA PHE A 220 6.57 21.83 6.56
C PHE A 220 7.90 21.10 6.75
N ASN A 221 8.19 20.63 7.96
CA ASN A 221 9.30 19.70 8.21
C ASN A 221 8.86 18.24 8.10
N ALA A 222 7.59 17.93 8.40
CA ALA A 222 6.98 16.63 8.21
C ALA A 222 5.47 16.73 8.00
N LEU A 223 4.91 15.87 7.15
CA LEU A 223 3.47 15.82 6.86
C LEU A 223 2.80 14.60 7.50
N ARG A 224 1.50 14.72 7.79
CA ARG A 224 0.62 13.60 8.19
C ARG A 224 -0.31 13.22 7.04
N PRO A 225 0.04 12.25 6.18
CA PRO A 225 -0.72 11.90 4.97
C PRO A 225 -1.98 11.03 5.26
N GLY A 226 -2.72 11.32 6.34
CA GLY A 226 -3.82 10.45 6.81
C GLY A 226 -4.96 10.31 5.79
N ILE A 227 -5.42 11.43 5.24
CA ILE A 227 -6.44 11.47 4.20
C ILE A 227 -6.02 10.73 2.92
N PHE A 228 -4.73 10.75 2.57
CA PHE A 228 -4.23 10.02 1.41
C PHE A 228 -4.36 8.51 1.63
N LEU A 229 -4.01 8.01 2.83
CA LEU A 229 -4.19 6.61 3.18
C LEU A 229 -5.68 6.21 3.19
N GLU A 230 -6.58 7.06 3.70
CA GLU A 230 -8.03 6.85 3.65
C GLU A 230 -8.54 6.72 2.20
N PHE A 231 -8.10 7.61 1.30
CA PHE A 231 -8.45 7.52 -0.11
C PHE A 231 -7.86 6.29 -0.79
N PHE A 232 -6.60 5.98 -0.50
CA PHE A 232 -5.91 4.80 -1.02
C PHE A 232 -6.64 3.53 -0.62
N ALA A 233 -7.01 3.38 0.66
CA ALA A 233 -7.71 2.20 1.12
C ALA A 233 -9.10 2.06 0.49
N ARG A 234 -9.86 3.16 0.41
CA ARG A 234 -11.21 3.14 -0.15
C ARG A 234 -11.25 2.88 -1.65
N ARG A 235 -10.25 3.37 -2.39
CA ARG A 235 -10.26 3.33 -3.86
C ARG A 235 -9.38 2.23 -4.44
N VAL A 236 -8.32 1.82 -3.76
CA VAL A 236 -7.29 0.92 -4.31
C VAL A 236 -7.31 -0.43 -3.61
N ASN A 237 -7.05 -0.46 -2.30
CA ASN A 237 -7.02 -1.70 -1.53
C ASN A 237 -7.43 -1.45 -0.07
N THR A 238 -8.59 -1.99 0.33
CA THR A 238 -9.19 -1.78 1.65
C THR A 238 -8.33 -2.26 2.81
N GLU A 239 -7.43 -3.23 2.57
CA GLU A 239 -6.56 -3.80 3.60
C GLU A 239 -5.45 -2.83 3.99
N MET A 240 -5.10 -1.84 3.16
CA MET A 240 -3.96 -0.94 3.42
C MET A 240 -4.19 0.08 4.56
N ALA A 241 -5.42 0.22 5.06
CA ALA A 241 -5.74 1.08 6.23
C ALA A 241 -6.01 0.28 7.51
N ASP A 242 -5.72 -1.03 7.53
CA ASP A 242 -5.90 -1.91 8.68
C ASP A 242 -4.90 -1.67 9.83
N ARG A 243 -3.93 -0.76 9.65
CA ARG A 243 -2.84 -0.44 10.57
C ARG A 243 -1.88 -1.61 10.85
N GLN A 244 -1.86 -2.62 9.99
CA GLN A 244 -0.87 -3.68 9.97
C GLN A 244 0.40 -3.24 9.22
N GLN A 245 1.48 -4.01 9.39
CA GLN A 245 2.63 -3.86 8.51
C GLN A 245 2.31 -4.45 7.13
N HIS A 246 2.60 -3.67 6.09
CA HIS A 246 2.45 -4.08 4.70
C HIS A 246 3.80 -4.05 3.99
N ASP A 247 3.89 -4.73 2.86
CA ASP A 247 5.05 -4.64 1.98
C ASP A 247 5.05 -3.30 1.23
N ALA A 248 6.16 -2.55 1.33
CA ALA A 248 6.34 -1.30 0.62
C ALA A 248 6.30 -1.47 -0.90
N GLN A 249 6.79 -2.61 -1.41
CA GLN A 249 6.78 -2.97 -2.82
C GLN A 249 5.36 -3.20 -3.32
N GLU A 250 4.52 -3.88 -2.54
CA GLU A 250 3.11 -4.10 -2.86
C GLU A 250 2.34 -2.77 -2.90
N PHE A 251 2.52 -1.93 -1.88
CA PHE A 251 1.94 -0.59 -1.86
C PHE A 251 2.36 0.23 -3.08
N GLN A 252 3.65 0.21 -3.44
CA GLN A 252 4.17 0.91 -4.62
C GLN A 252 3.52 0.41 -5.92
N LEU A 253 3.34 -0.90 -6.06
CA LEU A 253 2.70 -1.50 -7.24
C LEU A 253 1.26 -1.01 -7.40
N TYR A 254 0.46 -1.06 -6.33
CA TYR A 254 -0.91 -0.56 -6.35
C TYR A 254 -0.99 0.95 -6.61
N LEU A 255 -0.05 1.73 -6.06
CA LEU A 255 0.02 3.16 -6.29
C LEU A 255 0.34 3.49 -7.75
N LEU A 256 1.36 2.87 -8.32
CA LEU A 256 1.73 3.10 -9.72
C LEU A 256 0.62 2.64 -10.68
N ASP A 257 -0.08 1.54 -10.37
CA ASP A 257 -1.25 1.10 -11.13
C ASP A 257 -2.41 2.11 -11.03
N ALA A 258 -2.75 2.58 -9.83
CA ALA A 258 -3.81 3.57 -9.66
C ALA A 258 -3.50 4.90 -10.38
N LEU A 259 -2.25 5.37 -10.31
CA LEU A 259 -1.79 6.56 -11.01
C LEU A 259 -1.73 6.34 -12.53
N HIS A 260 -1.31 5.15 -12.98
CA HIS A 260 -1.37 4.78 -14.39
C HIS A 260 -2.80 4.86 -14.91
N GLU A 261 -3.75 4.25 -14.21
CA GLU A 261 -5.14 4.18 -14.65
C GLU A 261 -5.84 5.52 -14.58
N ASP A 262 -5.59 6.32 -13.55
CA ASP A 262 -6.07 7.70 -13.49
C ASP A 262 -5.52 8.59 -14.62
N THR A 263 -4.44 8.20 -15.28
CA THR A 263 -3.75 9.01 -16.31
C THR A 263 -3.67 8.29 -17.66
N ASN A 264 -4.44 7.22 -17.83
CA ASN A 264 -4.44 6.40 -19.03
C ASN A 264 -5.07 7.17 -20.19
N ARG A 265 -4.33 7.28 -21.29
CA ARG A 265 -4.71 7.93 -22.54
C ARG A 265 -5.70 7.08 -23.34
N VAL A 266 -5.77 5.77 -23.04
CA VAL A 266 -6.61 4.80 -23.74
C VAL A 266 -7.98 4.73 -23.08
N ASN A 267 -8.98 5.32 -23.74
CA ASN A 267 -10.37 5.26 -23.28
C ASN A 267 -11.10 3.95 -23.66
N LYS A 268 -10.66 3.31 -24.75
CA LYS A 268 -11.21 2.05 -25.22
C LYS A 268 -10.08 1.07 -25.50
N ARG A 269 -9.90 0.13 -24.59
CA ARG A 269 -8.82 -0.86 -24.65
C ARG A 269 -9.05 -1.86 -25.78
N GLN A 270 -8.00 -2.13 -26.53
CA GLN A 270 -7.99 -3.17 -27.54
C GLN A 270 -7.04 -4.28 -27.11
N SER A 271 -7.60 -5.43 -26.75
CA SER A 271 -6.81 -6.63 -26.49
C SER A 271 -6.29 -7.19 -27.81
N PHE A 272 -5.15 -7.87 -27.74
CA PHE A 272 -4.55 -8.48 -28.91
C PHE A 272 -3.87 -9.80 -28.55
N GLU A 273 -3.90 -10.75 -29.47
CA GLU A 273 -3.18 -12.00 -29.31
C GLU A 273 -1.70 -11.80 -29.63
N GLN A 274 -0.86 -12.28 -28.72
CA GLN A 274 0.59 -12.38 -28.94
C GLN A 274 0.87 -13.72 -29.64
N ASN A 275 1.30 -13.68 -30.89
CA ASN A 275 1.64 -14.87 -31.68
C ASN A 275 3.08 -14.74 -32.17
N TYR A 276 4.01 -14.58 -31.23
CA TYR A 276 5.44 -14.38 -31.50
C TYR A 276 6.21 -15.69 -31.39
N ASP A 277 7.31 -15.77 -32.15
CA ASP A 277 8.32 -16.82 -32.07
C ASP A 277 9.69 -16.22 -31.67
N ASP A 278 10.71 -17.07 -31.55
CA ASP A 278 12.07 -16.68 -31.18
C ASP A 278 12.97 -16.39 -32.38
N THR A 279 12.40 -16.20 -33.58
CA THR A 279 13.19 -15.98 -34.81
C THR A 279 13.77 -14.56 -34.90
N ASP A 280 12.95 -13.55 -34.58
CA ASP A 280 13.35 -12.15 -34.47
C ASP A 280 12.65 -11.48 -33.27
N LEU A 281 13.33 -11.53 -32.13
CA LEU A 281 12.86 -10.91 -30.89
C LEU A 281 12.81 -9.38 -30.99
N GLY A 282 13.63 -8.75 -31.84
CA GLY A 282 13.66 -7.31 -32.01
C GLY A 282 12.42 -6.78 -32.74
N ALA A 283 12.06 -7.43 -33.85
CA ALA A 283 10.83 -7.13 -34.57
C ALA A 283 9.59 -7.42 -33.71
N SER A 284 9.58 -8.57 -33.02
CA SER A 284 8.49 -8.96 -32.12
C SER A 284 8.31 -7.98 -30.96
N ALA A 285 9.40 -7.52 -30.35
CA ALA A 285 9.38 -6.50 -29.30
C ALA A 285 8.81 -5.16 -29.81
N SER A 286 9.16 -4.78 -31.04
CA SER A 286 8.67 -3.54 -31.66
C SER A 286 7.16 -3.59 -31.90
N ASP A 287 6.65 -4.68 -32.49
CA ASP A 287 5.20 -4.90 -32.68
C ASP A 287 4.46 -4.91 -31.34
N PHE A 288 4.99 -5.62 -30.34
CA PHE A 288 4.41 -5.67 -29.00
C PHE A 288 4.35 -4.28 -28.36
N ASN A 289 5.43 -3.50 -28.44
CA ASN A 289 5.50 -2.16 -27.86
C ASN A 289 4.52 -1.17 -28.52
N GLU A 290 4.20 -1.35 -29.81
CA GLU A 290 3.17 -0.57 -30.50
C GLU A 290 1.76 -1.00 -30.09
N ARG A 291 1.48 -2.30 -30.09
CA ARG A 291 0.15 -2.85 -29.80
C ARG A 291 -0.22 -2.73 -28.33
N SER A 292 0.74 -2.86 -27.41
CA SER A 292 0.51 -2.66 -25.96
C SER A 292 0.01 -1.26 -25.62
N LYS A 293 0.46 -0.22 -26.36
CA LYS A 293 -0.03 1.16 -26.20
C LYS A 293 -1.49 1.35 -26.57
N LEU A 294 -2.08 0.44 -27.36
CA LEU A 294 -3.53 0.44 -27.66
C LEU A 294 -4.38 -0.06 -26.48
N PHE A 295 -3.74 -0.64 -25.47
CA PHE A 295 -4.39 -1.13 -24.25
C PHE A 295 -4.02 -0.27 -23.04
N SER A 296 -2.74 0.10 -22.91
CA SER A 296 -2.18 0.77 -21.74
C SER A 296 -1.14 1.81 -22.16
N SER A 297 -1.49 3.09 -22.04
CA SER A 297 -0.55 4.19 -22.28
C SER A 297 -0.83 5.34 -21.35
N SER A 298 0.14 5.69 -20.51
CA SER A 298 0.04 6.82 -19.59
C SER A 298 1.40 7.47 -19.41
N PRO A 299 1.46 8.69 -18.85
CA PRO A 299 2.74 9.29 -18.51
C PRO A 299 3.53 8.54 -17.43
N VAL A 300 2.86 7.73 -16.59
CA VAL A 300 3.52 6.82 -15.65
C VAL A 300 4.30 5.75 -16.40
N ASN A 301 3.67 5.15 -17.41
CA ASN A 301 4.29 4.13 -18.25
C ASN A 301 5.49 4.68 -19.04
N ASP A 302 5.41 5.92 -19.50
CA ASP A 302 6.51 6.54 -20.25
C ASP A 302 7.81 6.66 -19.43
N LEU A 303 7.71 6.63 -18.09
CA LEU A 303 8.85 6.73 -17.16
C LEU A 303 9.31 5.39 -16.59
N PHE A 304 8.36 4.50 -16.26
CA PHE A 304 8.66 3.29 -15.51
C PHE A 304 8.56 1.98 -16.29
N ASN A 305 7.90 1.97 -17.46
CA ASN A 305 7.70 0.70 -18.15
C ASN A 305 9.01 0.11 -18.66
N LEU A 306 9.17 -1.17 -18.36
CA LEU A 306 10.12 -2.09 -18.97
C LEU A 306 9.34 -3.19 -19.70
N THR A 307 9.99 -3.84 -20.66
CA THR A 307 9.42 -4.98 -21.37
C THR A 307 10.27 -6.21 -21.08
N ASN A 308 9.70 -7.19 -20.38
CA ASN A 308 10.29 -8.51 -20.18
C ASN A 308 9.93 -9.43 -21.34
N ILE A 309 10.87 -10.31 -21.70
CA ILE A 309 10.70 -11.34 -22.72
C ILE A 309 10.81 -12.69 -22.05
N SER A 310 9.72 -13.45 -22.07
CA SER A 310 9.63 -14.79 -21.51
C SER A 310 9.60 -15.80 -22.64
N VAL A 311 10.62 -16.65 -22.74
CA VAL A 311 10.67 -17.77 -23.70
C VAL A 311 10.47 -19.07 -22.93
N VAL A 312 9.30 -19.68 -23.12
CA VAL A 312 8.94 -20.94 -22.46
C VAL A 312 9.00 -22.08 -23.47
N GLN A 313 9.76 -23.12 -23.15
CA GLN A 313 9.84 -24.34 -23.96
C GLN A 313 9.19 -25.51 -23.22
N CYS A 314 8.21 -26.14 -23.85
CA CYS A 314 7.62 -27.37 -23.32
C CYS A 314 8.63 -28.52 -23.37
N SER A 315 8.94 -29.14 -22.23
CA SER A 315 9.86 -30.28 -22.15
C SER A 315 9.33 -31.55 -22.84
N THR A 316 8.02 -31.65 -23.05
CA THR A 316 7.38 -32.85 -23.65
C THR A 316 7.30 -32.77 -25.16
N CYS A 317 6.79 -31.66 -25.72
CA CYS A 317 6.57 -31.50 -27.16
C CYS A 317 7.56 -30.55 -27.85
N ASN A 318 8.50 -29.96 -27.10
CA ASN A 318 9.48 -28.97 -27.58
C ASN A 318 8.90 -27.70 -28.23
N THR A 319 7.58 -27.49 -28.13
CA THR A 319 6.97 -26.24 -28.57
C THR A 319 7.48 -25.08 -27.73
N LYS A 320 7.94 -24.03 -28.40
CA LYS A 320 8.34 -22.77 -27.78
C LYS A 320 7.21 -21.76 -27.87
N SER A 321 7.07 -20.95 -26.82
CA SER A 321 6.19 -19.79 -26.79
C SER A 321 6.97 -18.58 -26.31
N VAL A 322 6.88 -17.48 -27.05
CA VAL A 322 7.46 -16.19 -26.68
C VAL A 322 6.35 -15.27 -26.22
N ARG A 323 6.54 -14.69 -25.03
CA ARG A 323 5.62 -13.72 -24.42
C ARG A 323 6.38 -12.46 -24.05
N PHE A 324 5.73 -11.33 -24.31
CA PHE A 324 6.19 -10.02 -23.87
C PHE A 324 5.27 -9.52 -22.78
N GLU A 325 5.88 -8.99 -21.72
CA GLU A 325 5.18 -8.51 -20.54
C GLU A 325 5.70 -7.13 -20.17
N VAL A 326 4.78 -6.21 -19.92
CA VAL A 326 5.12 -4.87 -19.43
C VAL A 326 5.22 -4.93 -17.91
N VAL A 327 6.33 -4.45 -17.35
CA VAL A 327 6.56 -4.39 -15.90
C VAL A 327 7.05 -3.01 -15.50
N ASN A 328 6.69 -2.55 -14.30
CA ASN A 328 7.11 -1.24 -13.76
C ASN A 328 8.29 -1.34 -12.79
N GLN A 329 8.62 -2.56 -12.37
CA GLN A 329 9.69 -2.87 -11.41
C GLN A 329 10.20 -4.29 -11.64
N LEU A 330 11.47 -4.54 -11.30
CA LEU A 330 12.08 -5.86 -11.31
C LEU A 330 12.19 -6.39 -9.89
N SER A 331 11.67 -7.60 -9.65
CA SER A 331 11.83 -8.30 -8.37
C SER A 331 12.97 -9.30 -8.52
N LEU A 332 14.14 -8.94 -8.01
CA LEU A 332 15.33 -9.79 -8.13
C LEU A 332 15.39 -10.76 -6.97
N GLU A 333 15.57 -12.04 -7.28
CA GLU A 333 15.84 -13.04 -6.27
C GLU A 333 17.26 -12.83 -5.72
N LEU A 334 17.40 -12.91 -4.40
CA LEU A 334 18.72 -12.97 -3.78
C LEU A 334 19.21 -14.42 -3.87
N PRO A 335 20.28 -14.69 -4.63
CA PRO A 335 20.80 -16.03 -4.72
C PRO A 335 21.29 -16.55 -3.37
N THR A 336 21.06 -17.83 -3.15
CA THR A 336 21.41 -18.53 -1.90
C THR A 336 22.90 -18.88 -1.81
N ASN A 337 23.65 -18.73 -2.91
CA ASN A 337 25.09 -18.99 -2.93
C ASN A 337 25.88 -17.74 -2.50
N THR A 338 26.90 -17.94 -1.67
CA THR A 338 27.74 -16.88 -1.10
C THR A 338 28.58 -16.11 -2.12
N ASP A 339 28.64 -16.59 -3.37
CA ASP A 339 29.46 -16.00 -4.44
C ASP A 339 28.76 -14.83 -5.18
N CYS A 340 27.46 -14.64 -4.98
CA CYS A 340 26.74 -13.51 -5.55
C CYS A 340 26.72 -12.35 -4.55
N LEU A 341 27.64 -11.41 -4.74
CA LEU A 341 27.86 -10.29 -3.82
C LEU A 341 27.43 -8.95 -4.43
N THR A 342 27.05 -8.92 -5.71
CA THR A 342 26.75 -7.69 -6.43
C THR A 342 25.34 -7.70 -7.03
N LEU A 343 24.77 -6.51 -7.24
CA LEU A 343 23.49 -6.34 -7.95
C LEU A 343 23.54 -6.94 -9.37
N LYS A 344 24.71 -6.88 -10.01
CA LYS A 344 24.92 -7.44 -11.35
C LYS A 344 24.74 -8.96 -11.31
N ASP A 345 25.29 -9.63 -10.31
CA ASP A 345 25.17 -11.08 -10.15
C ASP A 345 23.69 -11.47 -9.91
N CYS A 346 22.94 -10.69 -9.11
CA CYS A 346 21.49 -10.90 -8.94
C CYS A 346 20.72 -10.74 -10.25
N LEU A 347 21.07 -9.76 -11.08
CA LEU A 347 20.46 -9.56 -12.40
C LEU A 347 20.78 -10.72 -13.36
N GLU A 348 22.04 -11.16 -13.41
CA GLU A 348 22.46 -12.29 -14.23
C GLU A 348 21.76 -13.58 -13.80
N ALA A 349 21.61 -13.80 -12.49
CA ALA A 349 20.86 -14.92 -11.94
C ALA A 349 19.36 -14.85 -12.32
N HIS A 350 18.73 -13.68 -12.15
CA HIS A 350 17.30 -13.49 -12.45
C HIS A 350 16.95 -13.77 -13.92
N PHE A 351 17.82 -13.39 -14.86
CA PHE A 351 17.59 -13.63 -16.30
C PHE A 351 18.21 -14.93 -16.82
N SER A 352 18.80 -15.75 -15.93
CA SER A 352 19.30 -17.07 -16.32
C SER A 352 18.15 -18.05 -16.57
N SER A 353 18.33 -18.98 -17.52
CA SER A 353 17.29 -19.97 -17.83
C SER A 353 17.09 -20.94 -16.67
N ALA A 354 15.98 -20.81 -15.95
CA ALA A 354 15.58 -21.78 -14.93
C ALA A 354 15.00 -23.03 -15.60
N VAL A 355 15.70 -24.16 -15.53
CA VAL A 355 15.12 -25.46 -15.91
C VAL A 355 14.30 -25.96 -14.73
N SER A 356 12.98 -25.85 -14.82
CA SER A 356 12.09 -26.56 -13.89
C SER A 356 12.21 -28.07 -14.16
N SER A 357 13.16 -28.71 -13.49
CA SER A 357 13.21 -30.17 -13.42
C SER A 357 12.07 -30.65 -12.52
N THR A 358 10.88 -30.82 -13.11
CA THR A 358 9.85 -31.65 -12.50
C THR A 358 10.34 -33.10 -12.54
N THR A 359 11.02 -33.52 -11.48
CA THR A 359 11.12 -34.93 -11.11
C THR A 359 9.70 -35.46 -10.94
N ALA A 360 9.28 -36.31 -11.87
CA ALA A 360 8.00 -37.00 -11.89
C ALA A 360 7.80 -37.93 -10.68
#